data_AF-A0A7V3HN93-F1
#
_entry.id   AF-A0A7V3HN93-F1
#
_cell.length_a   1.000
_cell.length_b   1.000
_cell.length_c   1.000
_cell.angle_alpha   90.00
_cell.angle_beta   90.00
_cell.angle_gamma   90.00
#
_symmetry.space_group_name_H-M   'P 1'
#
loop_
_entity.id
_entity.type
_entity.pdbx_description
1 polymer ?
#
loop_
_entity_poly.entity_id
_entity_poly.type
_entity_poly.pdbx_seq_one_letter_code
_entity_poly.pdbx_strand_id
1 'polypeptide(L)'
;MIMGILLIALAASDSLPEGDSLPVFRVSEVIATASLPGARAESLSVEGDPARSLRDFGLYDYGGMVTPGFSGLPSRHTAVFINGVPLNSPATGTVDLSLLPMVNRGLLTLSGPSRIELWLPESPKLSLGAGSLGLASAEGFALWGPTLWGISYRRADNCYRYTDEFGRSWRRVNSDESRLAGAWVLRQGNLSAFVLASATERGSPGPIGFPTPSARLSDTLALGSVSYKGLMLFGVREATTYADAPALSRTIAEKAGGVYSKGNLVIEAGRERALGIGISRAKAQAVLVRKGWFCRAGAMAWDGPKALRGFLVSDAGVSSSYIRAMVFCDAVPPAINDLAWPDDGFSVGNPALRPEITWGGEAGFELPWLSLWASAKLVEDYIAWVPGDRWTPLNLDRVAAPEVGASLSAGFAEVKASWNPVRWGGKRLAHLPDWRASAGASLGYFRLYLNYTGPRLTTPGGLRELPGFFLADAGLSLSKERFGADFWVYNLFDETPQQIAGYPLPGRRFNLEITWRLR
;
A
#
# COMPACT_ATOMS: atom_id res chain seq x y z
N MET A 1 -12.38 12.49 29.33
CA MET A 1 -11.57 13.06 28.24
C MET A 1 -12.17 12.78 26.84
N ILE A 2 -12.66 11.56 26.56
CA ILE A 2 -13.43 11.23 25.33
C ILE A 2 -14.63 12.19 25.12
N MET A 3 -15.33 12.55 26.21
CA MET A 3 -16.44 13.52 26.19
C MET A 3 -16.00 14.96 25.84
N GLY A 4 -14.77 15.35 26.16
CA GLY A 4 -14.26 16.71 25.90
C GLY A 4 -13.86 16.93 24.44
N ILE A 5 -13.42 15.88 23.75
CA ILE A 5 -13.11 15.90 22.31
C ILE A 5 -14.41 15.94 21.47
N LEU A 6 -15.49 15.30 21.95
CA LEU A 6 -16.82 15.37 21.32
C LEU A 6 -17.42 16.78 21.35
N LEU A 7 -17.21 17.53 22.44
CA LEU A 7 -17.81 18.86 22.66
C LEU A 7 -17.21 19.96 21.75
N ILE A 8 -15.94 19.84 21.37
CA ILE A 8 -15.28 20.78 20.43
C ILE A 8 -15.77 20.55 18.99
N ALA A 9 -16.04 19.28 18.62
CA ALA A 9 -16.56 18.93 17.29
C ALA A 9 -18.04 19.32 17.12
N LEU A 10 -18.84 19.26 18.19
CA LEU A 10 -20.24 19.68 18.21
C LEU A 10 -20.41 21.20 18.13
N ALA A 11 -19.47 21.98 18.66
CA ALA A 11 -19.55 23.46 18.62
C ALA A 11 -19.32 24.05 17.22
N ALA A 12 -18.84 23.27 16.26
CA ALA A 12 -18.55 23.72 14.89
C ALA A 12 -19.63 23.34 13.85
N SER A 13 -20.68 22.59 14.23
CA SER A 13 -21.71 22.14 13.27
C SER A 13 -22.92 23.06 13.13
N ASP A 14 -23.06 24.07 13.99
CA ASP A 14 -24.18 25.01 13.95
C ASP A 14 -23.86 26.17 13.00
N SER A 15 -23.93 25.92 11.70
CA SER A 15 -24.36 26.92 10.70
C SER A 15 -24.41 26.36 9.27
N LEU A 16 -25.61 26.45 8.67
CA LEU A 16 -25.92 26.60 7.23
C LEU A 16 -26.38 25.37 6.43
N PRO A 17 -27.23 25.59 5.39
CA PRO A 17 -28.47 24.84 5.19
C PRO A 17 -28.39 23.69 4.19
N GLU A 18 -29.36 22.77 4.36
CA GLU A 18 -29.66 21.64 3.48
C GLU A 18 -30.12 22.07 2.08
N GLY A 19 -29.64 21.35 1.07
CA GLY A 19 -30.02 21.55 -0.34
C GLY A 19 -29.71 20.33 -1.21
N ASP A 20 -30.73 19.50 -1.37
CA ASP A 20 -31.07 18.47 -2.38
C ASP A 20 -30.05 18.01 -3.44
N SER A 21 -29.69 16.72 -3.38
CA SER A 21 -30.08 15.64 -4.32
C SER A 21 -29.17 14.43 -4.12
N LEU A 22 -29.75 13.28 -3.75
CA LEU A 22 -29.04 12.09 -3.23
C LEU A 22 -28.62 11.12 -4.36
N PRO A 23 -27.31 10.88 -4.59
CA PRO A 23 -26.84 9.70 -5.29
C PRO A 23 -26.78 8.49 -4.34
N VAL A 24 -27.03 7.31 -4.90
CA VAL A 24 -27.03 6.00 -4.25
C VAL A 24 -25.68 5.73 -3.57
N PHE A 25 -25.72 5.46 -2.26
CA PHE A 25 -24.58 5.34 -1.36
C PHE A 25 -23.59 4.23 -1.73
N ARG A 26 -22.35 4.62 -2.05
CA ARG A 26 -21.16 3.79 -1.84
C ARG A 26 -20.69 4.04 -0.41
N VAL A 27 -20.47 2.99 0.37
CA VAL A 27 -19.91 3.04 1.74
C VAL A 27 -18.42 3.45 1.77
N SER A 28 -17.93 3.89 0.61
CA SER A 28 -16.67 4.56 0.39
C SER A 28 -16.84 5.58 -0.73
N GLU A 29 -17.86 6.45 -0.66
CA GLU A 29 -17.50 7.85 -0.78
C GLU A 29 -16.48 8.12 0.32
N VAL A 30 -15.23 7.89 -0.08
CA VAL A 30 -14.01 8.46 0.44
C VAL A 30 -14.43 9.70 1.20
N ILE A 31 -14.38 9.65 2.54
CA ILE A 31 -14.42 10.91 3.24
C ILE A 31 -13.09 11.56 2.95
N ALA A 32 -13.18 12.38 1.91
CA ALA A 32 -12.39 13.53 1.62
C ALA A 32 -10.90 13.25 1.74
N THR A 33 -10.36 12.32 0.96
CA THR A 33 -9.32 12.75 0.04
C THR A 33 -9.85 12.87 -1.39
N ALA A 34 -10.42 11.82 -1.99
CA ALA A 34 -10.91 11.79 -3.38
C ALA A 34 -12.03 12.81 -3.72
N SER A 35 -12.79 13.25 -2.73
CA SER A 35 -13.80 14.31 -2.83
C SER A 35 -13.29 15.69 -2.43
N LEU A 36 -12.04 15.78 -1.94
CA LEU A 36 -11.38 17.07 -1.75
C LEU A 36 -11.01 17.64 -3.12
N PRO A 37 -11.22 18.95 -3.32
CA PRO A 37 -10.58 19.65 -4.43
C PRO A 37 -9.07 19.37 -4.34
N GLY A 38 -8.52 18.56 -5.26
CA GLY A 38 -7.08 18.30 -5.30
C GLY A 38 -6.67 16.83 -5.32
N ALA A 39 -7.54 15.90 -4.94
CA ALA A 39 -7.20 14.50 -5.00
C ALA A 39 -7.15 13.96 -6.42
N ARG A 40 -6.04 13.32 -6.77
CA ARG A 40 -5.94 12.54 -8.00
C ARG A 40 -6.42 11.12 -7.78
N ALA A 41 -6.90 10.54 -8.86
CA ALA A 41 -7.36 9.19 -9.04
C ALA A 41 -6.41 8.50 -10.03
N GLU A 42 -5.44 7.69 -9.57
CA GLU A 42 -4.63 6.89 -10.50
C GLU A 42 -4.89 5.39 -10.27
N SER A 43 -5.09 4.63 -11.35
CA SER A 43 -5.39 3.20 -11.29
C SER A 43 -4.12 2.36 -11.06
N LEU A 44 -4.07 1.61 -9.94
CA LEU A 44 -2.94 0.74 -9.54
C LEU A 44 -3.09 -0.70 -10.03
N SER A 45 -2.04 -1.34 -10.55
CA SER A 45 -2.08 -2.76 -10.98
C SER A 45 -1.13 -3.69 -10.22
N VAL A 46 -1.66 -4.52 -9.32
CA VAL A 46 -0.83 -5.40 -8.45
C VAL A 46 -0.44 -6.73 -9.12
N GLU A 47 -1.23 -7.24 -10.07
CA GLU A 47 -0.85 -8.41 -10.85
C GLU A 47 -0.65 -8.04 -12.32
N GLY A 48 0.60 -8.11 -12.79
CA GLY A 48 0.92 -8.22 -14.22
C GLY A 48 0.74 -6.99 -15.12
N ASP A 49 0.38 -5.83 -14.60
CA ASP A 49 0.56 -4.52 -15.25
C ASP A 49 1.43 -3.69 -14.29
N PRO A 50 2.09 -2.62 -14.75
CA PRO A 50 2.99 -1.87 -13.89
C PRO A 50 2.20 -0.97 -12.96
N ALA A 51 2.09 -1.41 -11.71
CA ALA A 51 1.95 -0.51 -10.57
C ALA A 51 2.95 0.67 -10.60
N ARG A 52 4.01 0.55 -11.41
CA ARG A 52 5.09 1.50 -11.66
C ARG A 52 4.73 2.73 -12.50
N SER A 53 3.51 2.80 -13.06
CA SER A 53 3.04 4.03 -13.73
C SER A 53 2.51 5.09 -12.77
N LEU A 54 2.35 4.77 -11.48
CA LEU A 54 1.87 5.70 -10.47
C LEU A 54 2.95 6.71 -10.07
N ARG A 55 2.56 7.95 -9.80
CA ARG A 55 3.50 8.99 -9.36
C ARG A 55 4.30 8.53 -8.14
N ASP A 56 5.62 8.50 -8.31
CA ASP A 56 6.63 8.09 -7.32
C ASP A 56 6.29 6.82 -6.51
N PHE A 57 5.63 5.85 -7.15
CA PHE A 57 5.35 4.58 -6.51
C PHE A 57 6.58 3.66 -6.53
N GLY A 58 7.02 3.24 -5.36
CA GLY A 58 8.01 2.20 -5.17
C GLY A 58 7.35 0.91 -4.69
N LEU A 59 7.68 -0.21 -5.33
CA LEU A 59 7.54 -1.52 -4.71
C LEU A 59 8.89 -1.92 -4.13
N TYR A 60 8.87 -2.48 -2.92
CA TYR A 60 10.04 -3.06 -2.27
C TYR A 60 9.80 -4.56 -2.12
N ASP A 61 10.52 -5.33 -2.94
CA ASP A 61 10.44 -6.79 -2.98
C ASP A 61 11.56 -7.43 -2.13
N TYR A 62 11.14 -8.17 -1.10
CA TYR A 62 12.00 -8.93 -0.17
C TYR A 62 12.01 -10.43 -0.52
N GLY A 63 11.77 -10.80 -1.77
CA GLY A 63 11.80 -12.17 -2.29
C GLY A 63 10.62 -13.05 -1.88
N GLY A 64 9.59 -12.47 -1.29
CA GLY A 64 8.43 -13.17 -0.73
C GLY A 64 7.38 -12.21 -0.17
N MET A 65 7.79 -11.02 0.27
CA MET A 65 6.92 -9.92 0.69
C MET A 65 7.12 -8.72 -0.25
N VAL A 66 6.02 -8.10 -0.68
CA VAL A 66 6.04 -6.92 -1.54
C VAL A 66 5.31 -5.79 -0.85
N THR A 67 6.03 -4.71 -0.54
CA THR A 67 5.45 -3.56 0.17
C THR A 67 5.43 -2.31 -0.71
N PRO A 68 4.36 -1.50 -0.69
CA PRO A 68 4.28 -0.25 -1.44
C PRO A 68 4.85 0.91 -0.64
N GLY A 69 5.54 1.85 -1.28
CA GLY A 69 5.87 3.15 -0.69
C GLY A 69 5.74 4.28 -1.72
N PHE A 70 5.65 5.52 -1.23
CA PHE A 70 5.40 6.72 -2.03
C PHE A 70 6.19 7.92 -1.54
N SER A 71 6.45 8.87 -2.45
CA SER A 71 7.15 10.14 -2.16
C SER A 71 8.46 9.91 -1.42
N GLY A 72 9.22 8.91 -1.85
CA GLY A 72 10.49 8.49 -1.26
C GLY A 72 10.40 7.90 0.16
N LEU A 73 9.24 7.83 0.82
CA LEU A 73 9.14 7.26 2.17
C LEU A 73 8.88 5.74 2.15
N PRO A 74 9.32 5.00 3.18
CA PRO A 74 9.01 3.57 3.31
C PRO A 74 7.52 3.28 3.46
N SER A 75 7.15 2.01 3.30
CA SER A 75 5.75 1.55 3.27
C SER A 75 4.89 1.95 4.47
N ARG A 76 5.50 2.11 5.65
CA ARG A 76 4.82 2.55 6.87
C ARG A 76 4.13 3.92 6.74
N HIS A 77 4.60 4.76 5.84
CA HIS A 77 4.02 6.09 5.56
C HIS A 77 2.95 6.05 4.46
N THR A 78 2.56 4.85 4.01
CA THR A 78 1.53 4.63 2.99
C THR A 78 0.34 3.89 3.62
N ALA A 79 -0.81 4.54 3.67
CA ALA A 79 -2.03 3.92 4.15
C ALA A 79 -2.70 3.13 3.01
N VAL A 80 -3.07 1.88 3.25
CA VAL A 80 -3.72 1.02 2.25
C VAL A 80 -5.06 0.56 2.79
N PHE A 81 -6.09 0.63 1.95
CA PHE A 81 -7.45 0.26 2.31
C PHE A 81 -8.03 -0.70 1.27
N ILE A 82 -8.93 -1.57 1.71
CA ILE A 82 -9.81 -2.35 0.82
C ILE A 82 -11.26 -2.08 1.18
N ASN A 83 -12.04 -1.55 0.24
CA ASN A 83 -13.43 -1.15 0.51
C ASN A 83 -13.57 -0.28 1.78
N GLY A 84 -12.59 0.61 2.05
CA GLY A 84 -12.53 1.44 3.27
C GLY A 84 -11.99 0.77 4.54
N VAL A 85 -11.69 -0.53 4.54
CA VAL A 85 -11.07 -1.24 5.67
C VAL A 85 -9.55 -1.06 5.65
N PRO A 86 -8.90 -0.56 6.74
CA PRO A 86 -7.46 -0.30 6.77
C PRO A 86 -6.63 -1.60 6.85
N LEU A 87 -5.79 -1.81 5.85
CA LEU A 87 -4.99 -3.04 5.66
C LEU A 87 -3.61 -3.00 6.31
N ASN A 88 -3.06 -1.84 6.69
CA ASN A 88 -1.76 -1.79 7.37
C ASN A 88 -1.77 -2.67 8.62
N SER A 89 -0.88 -3.65 8.67
CA SER A 89 -0.81 -4.60 9.78
C SER A 89 -0.44 -3.86 11.06
N PRO A 90 -1.17 -4.04 12.17
CA PRO A 90 -0.80 -3.40 13.44
C PRO A 90 0.53 -3.91 14.00
N ALA A 91 0.96 -5.09 13.59
CA ALA A 91 2.26 -5.65 13.96
C ALA A 91 3.42 -4.88 13.32
N THR A 92 3.40 -4.67 12.00
CA THR A 92 4.54 -4.12 11.24
C THR A 92 4.37 -2.65 10.81
N GLY A 93 3.14 -2.16 10.76
CA GLY A 93 2.76 -0.86 10.20
C GLY A 93 2.70 -0.83 8.66
N THR A 94 2.96 -1.95 7.99
CA THR A 94 3.07 -2.06 6.53
C THR A 94 1.99 -2.98 5.96
N VAL A 95 1.90 -3.06 4.63
CA VAL A 95 1.03 -4.02 3.93
C VAL A 95 1.86 -4.88 2.99
N ASP A 96 1.70 -6.19 3.09
CA ASP A 96 2.21 -7.14 2.11
C ASP A 96 1.19 -7.32 0.98
N LEU A 97 1.44 -6.69 -0.16
CA LEU A 97 0.57 -6.77 -1.34
C LEU A 97 0.56 -8.17 -1.96
N SER A 98 1.57 -9.00 -1.70
CA SER A 98 1.57 -10.39 -2.17
C SER A 98 0.48 -11.24 -1.50
N LEU A 99 0.01 -10.82 -0.31
CA LEU A 99 -1.05 -11.50 0.44
C LEU A 99 -2.46 -11.03 0.07
N LEU A 100 -2.62 -10.10 -0.87
CA LEU A 100 -3.94 -9.57 -1.27
C LEU A 100 -4.44 -10.25 -2.56
N PRO A 101 -5.34 -11.24 -2.45
CA PRO A 101 -5.98 -11.86 -3.61
C PRO A 101 -7.17 -11.03 -4.07
N MET A 102 -7.63 -11.27 -5.30
CA MET A 102 -9.00 -10.92 -5.70
C MET A 102 -9.34 -9.43 -5.64
N VAL A 103 -8.33 -8.57 -5.56
CA VAL A 103 -8.51 -7.12 -5.50
C VAL A 103 -8.49 -6.54 -6.89
N ASN A 104 -9.61 -5.94 -7.28
CA ASN A 104 -9.64 -5.00 -8.37
C ASN A 104 -8.98 -3.68 -7.94
N ARG A 105 -8.44 -3.04 -8.96
CA ARG A 105 -7.56 -1.90 -8.90
C ARG A 105 -8.34 -0.67 -8.47
N GLY A 106 -7.91 -0.04 -7.38
CA GLY A 106 -8.54 1.16 -6.87
C GLY A 106 -7.67 2.41 -7.00
N LEU A 107 -8.26 3.46 -6.46
CA LEU A 107 -7.90 4.86 -6.61
C LEU A 107 -6.67 5.16 -5.74
N LEU A 108 -5.51 5.44 -6.33
CA LEU A 108 -4.45 6.11 -5.57
C LEU A 108 -4.90 7.54 -5.34
N THR A 109 -5.08 7.94 -4.08
CA THR A 109 -5.31 9.34 -3.74
C THR A 109 -4.07 9.94 -3.08
N LEU A 110 -3.44 10.88 -3.80
CA LEU A 110 -2.37 11.70 -3.28
C LEU A 110 -3.00 12.94 -2.63
N SER A 111 -3.23 12.86 -1.32
CA SER A 111 -3.29 14.05 -0.46
C SER A 111 -3.09 13.61 0.99
N GLY A 112 -2.05 14.12 1.64
CA GLY A 112 -1.63 13.81 3.00
C GLY A 112 -0.80 12.52 3.08
N PRO A 113 -1.01 11.64 4.07
CA PRO A 113 -0.35 10.34 4.10
C PRO A 113 -0.75 9.57 2.85
N SER A 114 0.22 9.20 2.02
CA SER A 114 -0.01 8.58 0.71
C SER A 114 -0.98 7.40 0.84
N ARG A 115 -2.14 7.44 0.15
CA ARG A 115 -3.26 6.51 0.38
C ARG A 115 -3.61 5.67 -0.85
N ILE A 116 -3.57 4.35 -0.71
CA ILE A 116 -4.03 3.39 -1.72
C ILE A 116 -5.42 2.89 -1.34
N GLU A 117 -6.39 3.05 -2.22
CA GLU A 117 -7.67 2.32 -2.14
C GLU A 117 -7.65 1.12 -3.07
N LEU A 118 -8.15 -0.01 -2.58
CA LEU A 118 -8.38 -1.25 -3.31
C LEU A 118 -9.86 -1.61 -3.22
N TRP A 119 -10.37 -2.33 -4.20
CA TRP A 119 -11.77 -2.74 -4.23
C TRP A 119 -11.90 -4.21 -4.59
N LEU A 120 -12.93 -4.88 -4.10
CA LEU A 120 -13.29 -6.17 -4.67
C LEU A 120 -14.00 -5.96 -6.02
N PRO A 121 -13.91 -6.93 -6.95
CA PRO A 121 -14.71 -6.94 -8.15
C PRO A 121 -16.19 -6.74 -7.87
N GLU A 122 -16.86 -6.00 -8.74
CA GLU A 122 -18.28 -5.65 -8.59
C GLU A 122 -19.18 -6.42 -9.57
N SER A 123 -18.58 -7.22 -10.46
CA SER A 123 -19.28 -7.93 -11.53
C SER A 123 -18.80 -9.38 -11.64
N PRO A 124 -19.69 -10.31 -12.03
CA PRO A 124 -19.30 -11.67 -12.37
C PRO A 124 -18.19 -11.72 -13.42
N LYS A 125 -17.15 -12.50 -13.14
CA LYS A 125 -16.04 -12.75 -14.07
C LYS A 125 -15.41 -14.10 -13.77
N LEU A 126 -14.83 -14.72 -14.77
CA LEU A 126 -13.92 -15.86 -14.63
C LEU A 126 -12.61 -15.49 -15.29
N SER A 127 -11.50 -15.61 -14.58
CA SER A 127 -10.15 -15.34 -15.11
C SER A 127 -9.30 -16.57 -14.89
N LEU A 128 -8.64 -17.04 -15.94
CA LEU A 128 -7.70 -18.16 -15.90
C LEU A 128 -6.33 -17.66 -16.36
N GLY A 129 -5.30 -17.88 -15.55
CA GLY A 129 -3.95 -17.44 -15.83
C GLY A 129 -2.97 -18.60 -15.85
N ALA A 130 -1.98 -18.51 -16.73
CA ALA A 130 -0.83 -19.40 -16.75
C ALA A 130 0.42 -18.64 -17.19
N GLY A 131 1.59 -19.05 -16.71
CA GLY A 131 2.82 -18.33 -17.03
C GLY A 131 4.10 -19.08 -16.68
N SER A 132 5.21 -18.37 -16.83
CA SER A 132 6.52 -18.84 -16.43
C SER A 132 6.62 -19.09 -14.93
N LEU A 133 7.68 -19.78 -14.52
CA LEU A 133 7.98 -20.08 -13.12
C LEU A 133 6.84 -20.87 -12.43
N GLY A 134 6.16 -21.73 -13.20
CA GLY A 134 5.07 -22.57 -12.68
C GLY A 134 3.79 -21.79 -12.34
N LEU A 135 3.62 -20.57 -12.84
CA LEU A 135 2.43 -19.76 -12.57
C LEU A 135 1.17 -20.42 -13.16
N ALA A 136 0.19 -20.66 -12.30
CA ALA A 136 -1.18 -21.01 -12.65
C ALA A 136 -2.14 -20.29 -11.71
N SER A 137 -3.20 -19.70 -12.25
CA SER A 137 -4.23 -19.02 -11.47
C SER A 137 -5.62 -19.25 -12.04
N ALA A 138 -6.60 -19.25 -11.15
CA ALA A 138 -8.01 -19.25 -11.48
C ALA A 138 -8.74 -18.33 -10.50
N GLU A 139 -9.56 -17.43 -11.00
CA GLU A 139 -10.36 -16.51 -10.20
C GLU A 139 -11.76 -16.44 -10.77
N GLY A 140 -12.77 -16.68 -9.95
CA GLY A 140 -14.17 -16.64 -10.35
C GLY A 140 -15.00 -15.76 -9.42
N PHE A 141 -15.89 -14.96 -9.99
CA PHE A 141 -16.92 -14.20 -9.31
C PHE A 141 -18.27 -14.53 -9.93
N ALA A 142 -19.26 -14.81 -9.09
CA ALA A 142 -20.62 -15.14 -9.49
C ALA A 142 -21.65 -14.42 -8.61
N LEU A 143 -22.73 -13.96 -9.22
CA LEU A 143 -23.85 -13.36 -8.50
C LEU A 143 -24.82 -14.44 -8.01
N TRP A 144 -25.29 -14.28 -6.77
CA TRP A 144 -26.43 -14.99 -6.23
C TRP A 144 -27.34 -14.01 -5.48
N GLY A 145 -28.45 -13.63 -6.11
CA GLY A 145 -29.32 -12.57 -5.60
C GLY A 145 -28.57 -11.23 -5.50
N PRO A 146 -28.63 -10.52 -4.34
CA PRO A 146 -27.91 -9.25 -4.13
C PRO A 146 -26.44 -9.46 -3.71
N THR A 147 -25.96 -10.71 -3.71
CA THR A 147 -24.61 -11.05 -3.24
C THR A 147 -23.71 -11.48 -4.39
N LEU A 148 -22.44 -11.07 -4.34
CA LEU A 148 -21.37 -11.53 -5.21
C LEU A 148 -20.46 -12.45 -4.41
N TRP A 149 -20.22 -13.64 -4.93
CA TRP A 149 -19.32 -14.65 -4.36
C TRP A 149 -18.09 -14.74 -5.23
N GLY A 150 -16.93 -14.71 -4.60
CA GLY A 150 -15.64 -14.84 -5.26
C GLY A 150 -14.87 -16.02 -4.72
N ILE A 151 -14.11 -16.69 -5.59
CA ILE A 151 -13.06 -17.64 -5.23
C ILE A 151 -11.84 -17.37 -6.09
N SER A 152 -10.65 -17.49 -5.52
CA SER A 152 -9.41 -17.51 -6.29
C SER A 152 -8.45 -18.58 -5.78
N TYR A 153 -7.72 -19.14 -6.72
CA TYR A 153 -6.58 -20.00 -6.49
C TYR A 153 -5.41 -19.52 -7.34
N ARG A 154 -4.23 -19.46 -6.76
CA ARG A 154 -2.99 -19.09 -7.45
C ARG A 154 -1.87 -19.98 -6.95
N ARG A 155 -1.02 -20.45 -7.86
CA ARG A 155 0.22 -21.14 -7.53
C ARG A 155 1.34 -20.66 -8.43
N ALA A 156 2.55 -20.61 -7.90
CA ALA A 156 3.78 -20.43 -8.67
C ALA A 156 4.93 -21.17 -7.99
N ASP A 157 5.86 -21.73 -8.78
CA ASP A 157 7.08 -22.33 -8.23
C ASP A 157 8.16 -21.26 -7.98
N ASN A 158 8.12 -20.14 -8.73
CA ASN A 158 9.00 -18.96 -8.57
C ASN A 158 10.50 -19.30 -8.48
N CYS A 159 10.91 -20.42 -9.07
CA CYS A 159 12.31 -20.83 -9.13
C CYS A 159 12.95 -20.30 -10.42
N TYR A 160 13.90 -19.39 -10.31
CA TYR A 160 14.57 -18.75 -11.45
C TYR A 160 16.09 -18.70 -11.25
N ARG A 161 16.83 -18.49 -12.34
CA ARG A 161 18.27 -18.23 -12.29
C ARG A 161 18.52 -16.74 -12.07
N TYR A 162 19.57 -16.42 -11.34
CA TYR A 162 20.07 -15.06 -11.17
C TYR A 162 21.59 -15.05 -11.18
N THR A 163 22.15 -13.87 -11.43
CA THR A 163 23.60 -13.66 -11.42
C THR A 163 23.98 -12.86 -10.18
N ASP A 164 25.00 -13.31 -9.46
CA ASP A 164 25.54 -12.56 -8.31
C ASP A 164 26.46 -11.42 -8.76
N GLU A 165 26.97 -10.66 -7.79
CA GLU A 165 27.88 -9.53 -8.06
C GLU A 165 29.24 -9.94 -8.65
N PHE A 166 29.58 -11.24 -8.62
CA PHE A 166 30.81 -11.79 -9.18
C PHE A 166 30.59 -12.43 -10.55
N GLY A 167 29.40 -12.30 -11.14
CA GLY A 167 29.07 -12.89 -12.44
C GLY A 167 28.74 -14.38 -12.40
N ARG A 168 28.58 -14.98 -11.21
CA ARG A 168 28.25 -16.41 -11.08
C ARG A 168 26.74 -16.60 -11.17
N SER A 169 26.31 -17.62 -11.91
CA SER A 169 24.90 -17.97 -11.99
C SER A 169 24.49 -18.89 -10.85
N TRP A 170 23.43 -18.49 -10.15
CA TRP A 170 22.79 -19.25 -9.09
C TRP A 170 21.33 -19.52 -9.44
N ARG A 171 20.73 -20.48 -8.74
CA ARG A 171 19.29 -20.76 -8.84
C ARG A 171 18.62 -20.35 -7.55
N ARG A 172 17.60 -19.50 -7.64
CA ARG A 172 16.68 -19.21 -6.56
C ARG A 172 15.76 -20.42 -6.38
N VAL A 173 15.69 -20.91 -5.15
CA VAL A 173 14.84 -22.03 -4.72
C VAL A 173 14.08 -21.61 -3.46
N ASN A 174 13.06 -22.38 -3.06
CA ASN A 174 12.21 -22.09 -1.90
C ASN A 174 11.52 -20.71 -2.00
N SER A 175 11.03 -20.36 -3.18
CA SER A 175 10.24 -19.12 -3.41
C SER A 175 8.82 -19.43 -3.92
N ASP A 176 8.45 -20.71 -3.93
CA ASP A 176 7.14 -21.19 -4.34
C ASP A 176 6.04 -20.61 -3.47
N GLU A 177 4.86 -20.44 -4.06
CA GLU A 177 3.67 -19.89 -3.42
C GLU A 177 2.44 -20.67 -3.88
N SER A 178 1.51 -20.91 -2.95
CA SER A 178 0.17 -21.41 -3.20
C SER A 178 -0.81 -20.61 -2.35
N ARG A 179 -1.79 -19.97 -2.99
CA ARG A 179 -2.77 -19.09 -2.36
C ARG A 179 -4.19 -19.51 -2.74
N LEU A 180 -5.05 -19.64 -1.74
CA LEU A 180 -6.49 -19.82 -1.90
C LEU A 180 -7.20 -18.66 -1.21
N ALA A 181 -8.24 -18.12 -1.84
CA ALA A 181 -9.04 -17.08 -1.23
C ALA A 181 -10.52 -17.18 -1.61
N GLY A 182 -11.35 -16.69 -0.71
CA GLY A 182 -12.78 -16.52 -0.90
C GLY A 182 -13.20 -15.10 -0.56
N ALA A 183 -14.16 -14.58 -1.32
CA ALA A 183 -14.77 -13.29 -1.07
C ALA A 183 -16.28 -13.40 -1.11
N TRP A 184 -16.95 -12.56 -0.32
CA TRP A 184 -18.38 -12.38 -0.34
C TRP A 184 -18.68 -10.90 -0.25
N VAL A 185 -19.56 -10.40 -1.10
CA VAL A 185 -19.96 -8.98 -1.13
C VAL A 185 -21.48 -8.91 -1.19
N LEU A 186 -22.09 -8.09 -0.35
CA LEU A 186 -23.51 -7.75 -0.37
C LEU A 186 -23.66 -6.26 -0.61
N ARG A 187 -24.57 -5.88 -1.51
CA ARG A 187 -25.02 -4.50 -1.65
C ARG A 187 -26.53 -4.47 -1.84
N GLN A 188 -27.23 -3.82 -0.91
CA GLN A 188 -28.68 -3.68 -0.96
C GLN A 188 -29.12 -2.34 -0.36
N GLY A 189 -29.43 -1.37 -1.23
CA GLY A 189 -29.78 -0.01 -0.81
C GLY A 189 -28.63 0.63 -0.03
N ASN A 190 -28.91 1.05 1.21
CA ASN A 190 -27.92 1.68 2.11
C ASN A 190 -27.10 0.67 2.93
N LEU A 191 -27.33 -0.63 2.75
CA LEU A 191 -26.58 -1.70 3.40
C LEU A 191 -25.51 -2.21 2.42
N SER A 192 -24.26 -2.24 2.86
CA SER A 192 -23.21 -2.99 2.20
C SER A 192 -22.44 -3.80 3.21
N ALA A 193 -22.08 -5.03 2.84
CA ALA A 193 -21.18 -5.85 3.63
C ALA A 193 -20.20 -6.55 2.71
N PHE A 194 -19.02 -6.87 3.23
CA PHE A 194 -18.13 -7.77 2.53
C PHE A 194 -17.27 -8.57 3.50
N VAL A 195 -16.81 -9.72 3.04
CA VAL A 195 -15.84 -10.59 3.70
C VAL A 195 -14.83 -11.02 2.67
N LEU A 196 -13.55 -11.03 3.04
CA LEU A 196 -12.44 -11.61 2.29
C LEU A 196 -11.64 -12.48 3.25
N ALA A 197 -11.38 -13.72 2.86
CA ALA A 197 -10.50 -14.62 3.58
C ALA A 197 -9.52 -15.27 2.61
N SER A 198 -8.27 -15.41 3.01
CA SER A 198 -7.22 -16.06 2.23
C SER A 198 -6.23 -16.83 3.09
N ALA A 199 -5.66 -17.86 2.48
CA ALA A 199 -4.57 -18.64 3.03
C ALA A 199 -3.48 -18.78 1.95
N THR A 200 -2.24 -18.48 2.32
CA THR A 200 -1.07 -18.54 1.46
C THR A 200 0.00 -19.40 2.13
N GLU A 201 0.44 -20.44 1.43
CA GLU A 201 1.61 -21.23 1.77
C GLU A 201 2.76 -20.81 0.86
N ARG A 202 3.91 -20.45 1.42
CA ARG A 202 5.06 -20.02 0.62
C ARG A 202 6.40 -20.40 1.22
N GLY A 203 7.38 -20.60 0.34
CA GLY A 203 8.78 -20.67 0.72
C GLY A 203 9.34 -19.29 1.08
N SER A 204 10.21 -19.23 2.09
CA SER A 204 11.01 -18.05 2.40
C SER A 204 12.46 -18.33 1.97
N PRO A 205 12.92 -17.80 0.83
CA PRO A 205 14.23 -18.16 0.27
C PRO A 205 15.42 -17.54 1.00
N GLY A 206 15.20 -16.52 1.82
CA GLY A 206 16.26 -15.76 2.50
C GLY A 206 17.10 -14.88 1.54
N PRO A 207 18.02 -14.06 2.06
CA PRO A 207 18.94 -13.30 1.23
C PRO A 207 20.01 -14.21 0.60
N ILE A 208 20.63 -13.80 -0.53
CA ILE A 208 21.68 -14.56 -1.23
C ILE A 208 22.81 -15.03 -0.29
N GLY A 209 23.20 -14.20 0.69
CA GLY A 209 24.27 -14.53 1.64
C GLY A 209 23.87 -15.53 2.74
N PHE A 210 22.58 -15.71 2.98
CA PHE A 210 22.05 -16.60 4.03
C PHE A 210 20.77 -17.28 3.52
N PRO A 211 20.88 -18.18 2.52
CA PRO A 211 19.72 -18.84 1.94
C PRO A 211 19.06 -19.75 2.96
N THR A 212 17.74 -19.79 2.94
CA THR A 212 16.93 -20.62 3.84
C THR A 212 16.13 -21.63 3.01
N PRO A 213 16.73 -22.77 2.61
CA PRO A 213 16.11 -23.68 1.64
C PRO A 213 14.88 -24.42 2.18
N SER A 214 14.77 -24.55 3.51
CA SER A 214 13.66 -25.28 4.15
C SER A 214 12.59 -24.36 4.74
N ALA A 215 12.87 -23.07 4.92
CA ALA A 215 11.98 -22.19 5.69
C ALA A 215 10.63 -21.98 4.98
N ARG A 216 9.54 -22.29 5.67
CA ARG A 216 8.17 -22.18 5.16
C ARG A 216 7.32 -21.23 5.99
N LEU A 217 6.43 -20.52 5.29
CA LEU A 217 5.47 -19.58 5.85
C LEU A 217 4.05 -19.99 5.47
N SER A 218 3.17 -20.00 6.47
CA SER A 218 1.72 -20.15 6.29
C SER A 218 1.04 -18.88 6.79
N ASP A 219 0.55 -18.08 5.85
CA ASP A 219 -0.09 -16.79 6.08
C ASP A 219 -1.61 -16.90 5.89
N THR A 220 -2.38 -16.40 6.84
CA THR A 220 -3.83 -16.29 6.72
C THR A 220 -4.26 -14.85 6.92
N LEU A 221 -5.18 -14.37 6.10
CA LEU A 221 -5.81 -13.06 6.19
C LEU A 221 -7.32 -13.26 6.19
N ALA A 222 -8.01 -12.67 7.15
CA ALA A 222 -9.46 -12.61 7.18
C ALA A 222 -9.87 -11.19 7.52
N LEU A 223 -10.71 -10.58 6.68
CA LEU A 223 -11.24 -9.25 6.93
C LEU A 223 -12.67 -9.13 6.43
N GLY A 224 -13.40 -8.21 7.03
CA GLY A 224 -14.75 -7.92 6.60
C GLY A 224 -15.27 -6.63 7.18
N SER A 225 -16.34 -6.14 6.58
CA SER A 225 -17.07 -4.99 7.10
C SER A 225 -18.57 -5.13 6.86
N VAL A 226 -19.33 -4.42 7.68
CA VAL A 226 -20.76 -4.18 7.50
C VAL A 226 -20.99 -2.69 7.66
N SER A 227 -21.75 -2.11 6.74
CA SER A 227 -21.98 -0.69 6.71
C SER A 227 -23.42 -0.33 6.41
N TYR A 228 -23.94 0.64 7.15
CA TYR A 228 -25.31 1.11 7.05
C TYR A 228 -25.38 2.60 7.36
N LYS A 229 -25.93 3.40 6.42
CA LYS A 229 -26.19 4.84 6.59
C LYS A 229 -25.03 5.62 7.22
N GLY A 230 -23.83 5.49 6.64
CA GLY A 230 -22.63 6.23 7.06
C GLY A 230 -21.86 5.64 8.23
N LEU A 231 -22.38 4.60 8.91
CA LEU A 231 -21.62 3.81 9.87
C LEU A 231 -21.06 2.55 9.21
N MET A 232 -19.76 2.33 9.30
CA MET A 232 -19.06 1.10 8.97
C MET A 232 -18.51 0.48 10.25
N LEU A 233 -18.67 -0.83 10.42
CA LEU A 233 -17.93 -1.64 11.37
C LEU A 233 -17.06 -2.62 10.59
N PHE A 234 -15.84 -2.86 11.05
CA PHE A 234 -14.90 -3.74 10.37
C PHE A 234 -14.05 -4.56 11.34
N GLY A 235 -13.51 -5.66 10.81
CA GLY A 235 -12.53 -6.49 11.47
C GLY A 235 -11.50 -7.01 10.48
N VAL A 236 -10.27 -7.15 10.93
CA VAL A 236 -9.12 -7.71 10.21
C VAL A 236 -8.37 -8.61 11.17
N ARG A 237 -7.98 -9.78 10.69
CA ARG A 237 -7.14 -10.74 11.39
C ARG A 237 -6.14 -11.33 10.42
N GLU A 238 -4.88 -11.19 10.76
CA GLU A 238 -3.73 -11.75 10.06
C GLU A 238 -3.06 -12.75 10.99
N ALA A 239 -2.63 -13.89 10.45
CA ALA A 239 -1.75 -14.79 11.19
C ALA A 239 -0.69 -15.39 10.26
N THR A 240 0.56 -15.29 10.68
CA THR A 240 1.72 -15.86 10.01
C THR A 240 2.30 -16.97 10.88
N THR A 241 2.44 -18.17 10.34
CA THR A 241 3.00 -19.34 11.04
C THR A 241 4.31 -19.75 10.36
N TYR A 242 5.36 -19.91 11.13
CA TYR A 242 6.67 -20.38 10.66
C TYR A 242 6.77 -21.88 10.94
N ALA A 243 6.83 -22.70 9.90
CA ALA A 243 6.79 -24.16 10.09
C ALA A 243 8.01 -24.72 10.84
N ASP A 244 9.18 -24.07 10.70
CA ASP A 244 10.47 -24.59 11.17
C ASP A 244 11.07 -23.84 12.38
N ALA A 245 10.32 -22.94 13.04
CA ALA A 245 10.83 -22.11 14.14
C ALA A 245 10.09 -22.35 15.47
N PRO A 246 10.75 -22.91 16.51
CA PRO A 246 10.08 -23.28 17.77
C PRO A 246 9.76 -22.12 18.72
N ALA A 247 10.37 -20.93 18.57
CA ALA A 247 10.21 -19.81 19.53
C ALA A 247 9.28 -18.66 19.06
N LEU A 248 8.99 -18.57 17.76
CA LEU A 248 8.09 -17.57 17.14
C LEU A 248 7.12 -18.25 16.17
N SER A 249 6.62 -19.42 16.56
CA SER A 249 5.90 -20.34 15.68
C SER A 249 4.65 -19.73 15.03
N ARG A 250 4.05 -18.70 15.64
CA ARG A 250 2.87 -18.02 15.10
C ARG A 250 2.77 -16.57 15.58
N THR A 251 2.72 -15.63 14.63
CA THR A 251 2.40 -14.23 14.89
C THR A 251 0.94 -13.98 14.50
N ILE A 252 0.16 -13.37 15.38
CA ILE A 252 -1.23 -12.97 15.11
C ILE A 252 -1.32 -11.46 15.27
N ALA A 253 -1.95 -10.82 14.29
CA ALA A 253 -2.26 -9.39 14.29
C ALA A 253 -3.76 -9.21 14.04
N GLU A 254 -4.44 -8.45 14.89
CA GLU A 254 -5.88 -8.22 14.82
C GLU A 254 -6.18 -6.73 14.88
N LYS A 255 -7.18 -6.30 14.12
CA LYS A 255 -7.71 -4.94 14.14
C LYS A 255 -9.22 -5.00 14.03
N ALA A 256 -9.93 -4.29 14.89
CA ALA A 256 -11.37 -4.12 14.78
C ALA A 256 -11.73 -2.68 15.09
N GLY A 257 -12.71 -2.13 14.38
CA GLY A 257 -13.06 -0.74 14.55
C GLY A 257 -14.37 -0.36 13.89
N GLY A 258 -14.72 0.90 14.07
CA GLY A 258 -15.85 1.54 13.41
C GLY A 258 -15.45 2.88 12.83
N VAL A 259 -16.01 3.19 11.67
CA VAL A 259 -15.93 4.49 11.02
C VAL A 259 -17.34 5.04 10.90
N TYR A 260 -17.60 6.19 11.48
CA TYR A 260 -18.82 6.94 11.29
C TYR A 260 -18.55 8.16 10.44
N SER A 261 -19.43 8.38 9.47
CA SER A 261 -19.40 9.51 8.57
C SER A 261 -20.78 10.09 8.40
N LYS A 262 -20.90 11.40 8.63
CA LYS A 262 -22.10 12.15 8.29
C LYS A 262 -21.75 13.59 7.97
N GLY A 263 -22.11 14.04 6.77
CA GLY A 263 -21.79 15.36 6.27
C GLY A 263 -20.28 15.58 6.29
N ASN A 264 -19.84 16.52 7.12
CA ASN A 264 -18.45 16.97 7.23
C ASN A 264 -17.66 16.30 8.37
N LEU A 265 -18.27 15.37 9.12
CA LEU A 265 -17.65 14.76 10.29
C LEU A 265 -17.27 13.30 10.01
N VAL A 266 -16.05 12.93 10.37
CA VAL A 266 -15.54 11.56 10.42
C VAL A 266 -15.08 11.23 11.81
N ILE A 267 -15.52 10.09 12.32
CA ILE A 267 -15.02 9.52 13.57
C ILE A 267 -14.61 8.08 13.30
N GLU A 268 -13.38 7.76 13.60
CA GLU A 268 -12.83 6.41 13.58
C GLU A 268 -12.42 6.02 15.00
N ALA A 269 -12.75 4.81 15.41
CA ALA A 269 -12.23 4.22 16.63
C ALA A 269 -12.01 2.73 16.44
N GLY A 270 -10.95 2.20 17.02
CA GLY A 270 -10.64 0.79 16.91
C GLY A 270 -9.65 0.30 17.94
N ARG A 271 -9.50 -1.01 17.98
CA ARG A 271 -8.53 -1.73 18.80
C ARG A 271 -7.69 -2.61 17.90
N GLU A 272 -6.39 -2.57 18.13
CA GLU A 272 -5.37 -3.35 17.47
C GLU A 272 -4.70 -4.26 18.50
N ARG A 273 -4.30 -5.47 18.09
CA ARG A 273 -3.56 -6.41 18.91
C ARG A 273 -2.50 -7.13 18.11
N ALA A 274 -1.31 -7.29 18.67
CA ALA A 274 -0.27 -8.16 18.16
C ALA A 274 0.72 -8.49 19.31
N LEU A 275 1.45 -9.60 19.21
CA LEU A 275 2.46 -10.00 20.21
C LEU A 275 1.96 -9.95 21.67
N GLY A 276 0.67 -10.26 21.91
CA GLY A 276 0.05 -10.20 23.24
C GLY A 276 -0.25 -8.79 23.77
N ILE A 277 0.09 -7.73 23.03
CA ILE A 277 -0.23 -6.34 23.36
C ILE A 277 -1.48 -5.90 22.61
N GLY A 278 -2.34 -5.13 23.30
CA GLY A 278 -3.46 -4.44 22.67
C GLY A 278 -3.36 -2.93 22.84
N ILE A 279 -3.63 -2.21 21.75
CA ILE A 279 -3.71 -0.75 21.72
C ILE A 279 -5.06 -0.32 21.13
N SER A 280 -5.60 0.77 21.61
CA SER A 280 -6.78 1.45 21.11
C SER A 280 -6.36 2.72 20.37
N ARG A 281 -7.05 3.00 19.28
CA ARG A 281 -6.87 4.23 18.49
C ARG A 281 -8.23 4.87 18.31
N ALA A 282 -8.24 6.20 18.38
CA ALA A 282 -9.40 6.98 17.99
C ALA A 282 -8.92 8.19 17.18
N LYS A 283 -9.62 8.51 16.11
CA LYS A 283 -9.36 9.66 15.26
C LYS A 283 -10.69 10.34 14.95
N ALA A 284 -10.78 11.64 15.21
CA ALA A 284 -11.94 12.43 14.85
C ALA A 284 -11.48 13.58 13.95
N GLN A 285 -12.16 13.79 12.83
CA GLN A 285 -11.83 14.83 11.87
C GLN A 285 -13.10 15.52 11.38
N ALA A 286 -13.04 16.85 11.28
CA ALA A 286 -14.03 17.66 10.60
C ALA A 286 -13.43 18.17 9.29
N VAL A 287 -14.24 18.17 8.23
CA VAL A 287 -13.88 18.56 6.87
C VAL A 287 -14.73 19.74 6.46
N LEU A 288 -14.11 20.85 6.08
CA LEU A 288 -14.80 21.97 5.46
C LEU A 288 -14.39 22.05 4.00
N VAL A 289 -15.34 22.01 3.07
CA VAL A 289 -15.10 22.19 1.64
C VAL A 289 -15.88 23.40 1.14
N ARG A 290 -15.21 24.33 0.45
CA ARG A 290 -15.85 25.51 -0.14
C ARG A 290 -15.14 25.92 -1.43
N LYS A 291 -15.85 25.84 -2.57
CA LYS A 291 -15.44 26.34 -3.90
C LYS A 291 -13.93 26.26 -4.16
N GLY A 292 -13.40 25.04 -4.30
CA GLY A 292 -11.98 24.82 -4.61
C GLY A 292 -11.04 24.83 -3.40
N TRP A 293 -11.53 25.12 -2.19
CA TRP A 293 -10.74 25.05 -0.96
C TRP A 293 -11.23 23.93 -0.07
N PHE A 294 -10.31 23.37 0.71
CA PHE A 294 -10.65 22.50 1.82
C PHE A 294 -9.77 22.73 3.05
N CYS A 295 -10.32 22.37 4.20
CA CYS A 295 -9.58 22.24 5.44
C CYS A 295 -10.11 21.02 6.19
N ARG A 296 -9.20 20.17 6.66
CA ARG A 296 -9.48 19.08 7.58
C ARG A 296 -8.70 19.34 8.86
N ALA A 297 -9.40 19.28 9.99
CA ALA A 297 -8.77 19.38 11.30
C ALA A 297 -9.32 18.29 12.20
N GLY A 298 -8.46 17.71 13.01
CA GLY A 298 -8.81 16.61 13.87
C GLY A 298 -7.78 16.29 14.93
N ALA A 299 -8.10 15.28 15.72
CA ALA A 299 -7.20 14.75 16.72
C ALA A 299 -7.15 13.22 16.60
N MET A 300 -5.95 12.68 16.78
CA MET A 300 -5.73 11.25 16.95
C MET A 300 -5.29 10.98 18.39
N ALA A 301 -5.90 9.99 19.03
CA ALA A 301 -5.52 9.49 20.34
C ALA A 301 -5.06 8.03 20.24
N TRP A 302 -4.05 7.70 21.02
CA TRP A 302 -3.47 6.36 21.11
C TRP A 302 -3.09 6.04 22.55
N ASP A 303 -3.43 4.84 23.04
CA ASP A 303 -3.27 4.41 24.44
C ASP A 303 -2.04 3.50 24.69
N GLY A 304 -0.93 3.80 24.02
CA GLY A 304 0.28 2.98 24.08
C GLY A 304 0.86 2.70 25.47
N PRO A 305 1.81 1.74 25.58
CA PRO A 305 2.28 1.15 26.84
C PRO A 305 2.79 2.11 27.93
N LYS A 306 3.03 3.39 27.60
CA LYS A 306 3.56 4.39 28.53
C LYS A 306 2.80 5.73 28.60
N ALA A 307 1.68 5.93 27.89
CA ALA A 307 0.69 7.02 28.11
C ALA A 307 -0.31 7.12 26.95
N LEU A 308 -1.52 7.64 27.24
CA LEU A 308 -2.41 8.18 26.23
C LEU A 308 -1.74 9.41 25.59
N ARG A 309 -1.46 9.37 24.29
CA ARG A 309 -0.92 10.51 23.55
C ARG A 309 -1.96 11.00 22.54
N GLY A 310 -2.21 12.31 22.58
CA GLY A 310 -3.07 13.01 21.62
C GLY A 310 -2.23 13.82 20.64
N PHE A 311 -2.55 13.75 19.36
CA PHE A 311 -1.89 14.48 18.29
C PHE A 311 -2.91 15.25 17.48
N LEU A 312 -2.61 16.50 17.16
CA LEU A 312 -3.37 17.24 16.15
C LEU A 312 -3.02 16.66 14.78
N VAL A 313 -4.04 16.35 13.99
CA VAL A 313 -3.88 15.97 12.58
C VAL A 313 -4.69 16.95 11.78
N SER A 314 -4.05 17.62 10.83
CA SER A 314 -4.71 18.64 10.03
C SER A 314 -4.11 18.75 8.65
N ASP A 315 -4.93 19.11 7.68
CA ASP A 315 -4.48 19.49 6.36
C ASP A 315 -5.38 20.57 5.79
N ALA A 316 -4.82 21.39 4.93
CA ALA A 316 -5.56 22.44 4.23
C ALA A 316 -5.01 22.55 2.82
N GLY A 317 -5.91 22.76 1.87
CA GLY A 317 -5.52 22.82 0.48
C GLY A 317 -6.48 23.60 -0.39
N VAL A 318 -5.99 23.85 -1.60
CA VAL A 318 -6.69 24.51 -2.67
C VAL A 318 -6.53 23.69 -3.94
N SER A 319 -7.58 23.62 -4.73
CA SER A 319 -7.57 23.08 -6.06
C SER A 319 -8.44 23.92 -6.97
N SER A 320 -7.89 24.13 -8.16
CA SER A 320 -8.57 24.68 -9.32
C SER A 320 -8.50 23.64 -10.45
N SER A 321 -8.87 24.04 -11.67
CA SER A 321 -8.75 23.20 -12.86
C SER A 321 -7.30 22.81 -13.19
N TYR A 322 -6.32 23.63 -12.81
CA TYR A 322 -4.91 23.45 -13.20
C TYR A 322 -3.97 23.29 -12.02
N ILE A 323 -4.24 23.98 -10.91
CA ILE A 323 -3.35 23.99 -9.74
C ILE A 323 -3.99 23.20 -8.62
N ARG A 324 -3.17 22.40 -7.95
CA ARG A 324 -3.47 21.74 -6.68
C ARG A 324 -2.37 22.06 -5.69
N ALA A 325 -2.71 22.41 -4.47
CA ALA A 325 -1.73 22.58 -3.41
C ALA A 325 -2.34 22.24 -2.06
N MET A 326 -1.54 21.66 -1.16
CA MET A 326 -1.94 21.43 0.22
C MET A 326 -0.75 21.49 1.17
N VAL A 327 -1.04 21.74 2.43
CA VAL A 327 -0.14 21.60 3.57
C VAL A 327 -0.79 20.66 4.58
N PHE A 328 0.02 19.88 5.29
CA PHE A 328 -0.49 18.89 6.23
C PHE A 328 0.46 18.65 7.42
N CYS A 329 -0.14 18.22 8.51
CA CYS A 329 0.49 17.66 9.70
C CYS A 329 -0.20 16.34 10.01
N ASP A 330 0.56 15.26 10.10
CA ASP A 330 0.05 13.93 10.44
C ASP A 330 0.98 13.24 11.43
N ALA A 331 0.50 12.16 12.04
CA ALA A 331 1.28 11.37 12.98
C ALA A 331 1.17 9.88 12.68
N VAL A 332 2.31 9.20 12.70
CA VAL A 332 2.41 7.75 12.50
C VAL A 332 2.80 7.11 13.85
N PRO A 333 1.88 6.44 14.55
CA PRO A 333 2.21 5.77 15.80
C PRO A 333 3.12 4.56 15.54
N PRO A 334 3.95 4.16 16.51
CA PRO A 334 4.82 2.99 16.38
C PRO A 334 4.02 1.71 16.08
N ALA A 335 4.59 0.81 15.30
CA ALA A 335 4.01 -0.51 15.12
C ALA A 335 4.18 -1.34 16.40
N ILE A 336 3.31 -2.33 16.65
CA ILE A 336 3.40 -3.13 17.87
C ILE A 336 4.72 -3.93 17.93
N ASN A 337 5.26 -4.35 16.79
CA ASN A 337 6.59 -4.97 16.75
C ASN A 337 7.67 -4.00 17.22
N ASP A 338 7.62 -2.72 16.84
CA ASP A 338 8.61 -1.76 17.31
C ASP A 338 8.56 -1.58 18.82
N LEU A 339 7.38 -1.67 19.42
CA LEU A 339 7.18 -1.49 20.85
C LEU A 339 7.55 -2.72 21.68
N ALA A 340 7.29 -3.91 21.15
CA ALA A 340 7.20 -5.12 21.96
C ALA A 340 7.68 -6.40 21.27
N TRP A 341 8.50 -6.29 20.23
CA TRP A 341 9.24 -7.45 19.74
C TRP A 341 9.94 -8.16 20.91
N PRO A 342 9.76 -9.48 21.07
CA PRO A 342 10.39 -10.22 22.15
C PRO A 342 11.90 -10.19 22.00
N ASP A 343 12.60 -10.29 23.12
CA ASP A 343 14.05 -10.46 23.11
C ASP A 343 14.40 -11.87 22.59
N ASP A 344 14.81 -11.94 21.33
CA ASP A 344 15.21 -13.18 20.67
C ASP A 344 16.73 -13.42 20.69
N GLY A 345 17.46 -12.60 21.47
CA GLY A 345 18.91 -12.61 21.56
C GLY A 345 19.61 -11.79 20.47
N PHE A 346 18.94 -11.46 19.37
CA PHE A 346 19.46 -10.63 18.28
C PHE A 346 18.77 -9.27 18.18
N SER A 347 17.49 -9.21 18.55
CA SER A 347 16.61 -8.07 18.41
C SER A 347 15.69 -7.92 19.62
N VAL A 348 15.31 -6.68 19.95
CA VAL A 348 14.36 -6.39 21.03
C VAL A 348 13.58 -5.10 20.76
N GLY A 349 12.28 -5.11 21.07
CA GLY A 349 11.41 -3.95 20.94
C GLY A 349 11.71 -2.85 21.97
N ASN A 350 11.19 -1.65 21.72
CA ASN A 350 11.38 -0.48 22.57
C ASN A 350 10.03 0.16 22.95
N PRO A 351 9.53 -0.05 24.19
CA PRO A 351 8.25 0.52 24.63
C PRO A 351 8.32 2.03 24.90
N ALA A 352 9.49 2.68 24.79
CA ALA A 352 9.66 4.11 24.98
C ALA A 352 9.51 4.93 23.69
N LEU A 353 9.23 4.28 22.55
CA LEU A 353 9.09 4.97 21.26
C LEU A 353 7.98 6.01 21.30
N ARG A 354 8.26 7.12 20.62
CA ARG A 354 7.31 8.18 20.32
C ARG A 354 6.76 7.98 18.91
N PRO A 355 5.51 8.39 18.63
CA PRO A 355 5.02 8.49 17.26
C PRO A 355 5.87 9.44 16.41
N GLU A 356 5.98 9.10 15.12
CA GLU A 356 6.59 9.96 14.13
C GLU A 356 5.62 11.10 13.81
N ILE A 357 6.11 12.33 13.72
CA ILE A 357 5.29 13.50 13.34
C ILE A 357 5.75 13.97 11.98
N THR A 358 4.83 14.00 11.02
CA THR A 358 5.11 14.42 9.65
C THR A 358 4.49 15.78 9.38
N TRP A 359 5.33 16.74 9.04
CA TRP A 359 4.92 18.03 8.49
C TRP A 359 5.23 18.05 7.01
N GLY A 360 4.32 18.56 6.19
CA GLY A 360 4.62 18.64 4.78
C GLY A 360 3.68 19.50 3.98
N GLY A 361 4.00 19.58 2.70
CA GLY A 361 3.14 20.17 1.69
C GLY A 361 3.40 19.56 0.34
N GLU A 362 2.41 19.68 -0.54
CA GLU A 362 2.55 19.33 -1.95
C GLU A 362 1.90 20.40 -2.81
N ALA A 363 2.42 20.55 -4.02
CA ALA A 363 1.83 21.37 -5.06
C ALA A 363 1.94 20.64 -6.39
N GLY A 364 0.98 20.89 -7.28
CA GLY A 364 0.93 20.33 -8.60
C GLY A 364 0.30 21.28 -9.59
N PHE A 365 0.74 21.17 -10.85
CA PHE A 365 0.22 21.90 -11.99
C PHE A 365 -0.12 20.92 -13.10
N GLU A 366 -1.30 21.07 -13.70
CA GLU A 366 -1.95 20.02 -14.46
C GLU A 366 -2.56 20.59 -15.74
N LEU A 367 -2.17 20.02 -16.87
CA LEU A 367 -2.72 20.20 -18.18
C LEU A 367 -3.00 18.81 -18.79
N PRO A 368 -3.82 18.69 -19.84
CA PRO A 368 -4.12 17.40 -20.45
C PRO A 368 -2.89 16.59 -20.93
N TRP A 369 -1.78 17.29 -21.21
CA TRP A 369 -0.54 16.71 -21.75
C TRP A 369 0.67 16.88 -20.81
N LEU A 370 0.52 17.59 -19.68
CA LEU A 370 1.59 17.87 -18.74
C LEU A 370 1.08 17.84 -17.31
N SER A 371 1.73 17.06 -16.47
CA SER A 371 1.58 17.09 -15.02
C SER A 371 2.92 17.45 -14.40
N LEU A 372 2.96 18.46 -13.55
CA LEU A 372 4.12 18.81 -12.74
C LEU A 372 3.75 18.68 -11.27
N TRP A 373 4.70 18.26 -10.45
CA TRP A 373 4.48 18.21 -9.02
C TRP A 373 5.75 18.46 -8.21
N ALA A 374 5.52 18.92 -6.99
CA ALA A 374 6.52 19.00 -5.95
C ALA A 374 5.88 18.59 -4.61
N SER A 375 6.62 17.91 -3.75
CA SER A 375 6.25 17.73 -2.35
C SER A 375 7.47 17.89 -1.46
N ALA A 376 7.25 18.25 -0.21
CA ALA A 376 8.29 18.28 0.81
C ALA A 376 7.71 17.81 2.13
N LYS A 377 8.35 16.80 2.71
CA LYS A 377 7.95 16.22 4.00
C LYS A 377 9.13 16.28 4.96
N LEU A 378 8.85 16.62 6.21
CA LEU A 378 9.78 16.58 7.33
C LEU A 378 9.19 15.63 8.38
N VAL A 379 9.84 14.50 8.60
CA VAL A 379 9.45 13.50 9.58
C VAL A 379 10.31 13.67 10.82
N GLU A 380 9.70 14.09 11.91
CA GLU A 380 10.31 14.14 13.24
C GLU A 380 10.11 12.80 13.96
N ASP A 381 11.04 12.45 14.86
CA ASP A 381 11.02 11.21 15.63
C ASP A 381 10.98 9.93 14.76
N TYR A 382 11.63 9.95 13.59
CA TYR A 382 11.63 8.82 12.63
C TYR A 382 12.07 7.50 13.28
N ILE A 383 11.21 6.49 13.25
CA ILE A 383 11.45 5.19 13.87
C ILE A 383 12.25 4.31 12.93
N ALA A 384 13.43 3.91 13.37
CA ALA A 384 14.26 2.95 12.63
C ALA A 384 14.87 1.93 13.59
N TRP A 385 14.92 0.67 13.12
CA TRP A 385 15.71 -0.38 13.76
C TRP A 385 17.19 -0.12 13.49
N VAL A 386 17.95 0.08 14.56
CA VAL A 386 19.38 0.34 14.49
C VAL A 386 20.18 -0.78 15.14
N PRO A 387 21.40 -1.06 14.66
CA PRO A 387 22.28 -2.04 15.27
C PRO A 387 22.88 -1.52 16.59
N GLY A 388 23.09 -2.44 17.54
CA GLY A 388 23.76 -2.25 18.82
C GLY A 388 24.20 -3.61 19.36
N ASP A 389 24.21 -3.82 20.68
CA ASP A 389 24.35 -5.17 21.27
C ASP A 389 23.25 -6.12 20.76
N ARG A 390 22.06 -5.56 20.55
CA ARG A 390 20.93 -6.14 19.83
C ARG A 390 20.34 -5.09 18.91
N TRP A 391 19.68 -5.51 17.84
CA TRP A 391 18.86 -4.62 17.03
C TRP A 391 17.69 -4.10 17.85
N THR A 392 17.52 -2.77 17.88
CA THR A 392 16.40 -2.17 18.61
C THR A 392 15.90 -0.92 17.89
N PRO A 393 14.59 -0.64 17.91
CA PRO A 393 14.04 0.53 17.27
C PRO A 393 14.25 1.78 18.13
N LEU A 394 14.67 2.87 17.50
CA LEU A 394 14.86 4.19 18.12
C LEU A 394 14.16 5.27 17.29
N ASN A 395 13.75 6.35 17.97
CA ASN A 395 13.40 7.61 17.30
C ASN A 395 14.71 8.33 16.92
N LEU A 396 14.98 8.40 15.62
CA LEU A 396 16.13 9.11 15.05
C LEU A 396 15.82 10.59 14.80
N ASP A 397 16.89 11.34 14.51
CA ASP A 397 16.80 12.73 14.03
C ASP A 397 15.95 12.86 12.75
N ARG A 398 15.57 14.10 12.45
CA ARG A 398 14.62 14.42 11.38
C ARG A 398 15.02 13.85 10.03
N VAL A 399 14.03 13.33 9.30
CA VAL A 399 14.15 12.90 7.91
C VAL A 399 13.46 13.91 7.01
N ALA A 400 14.21 14.45 6.04
CA ALA A 400 13.66 15.32 4.99
C ALA A 400 13.43 14.49 3.72
N ALA A 401 12.21 14.53 3.20
CA ALA A 401 11.81 13.84 1.97
C ALA A 401 11.19 14.84 0.99
N PRO A 402 12.00 15.62 0.27
CA PRO A 402 11.54 16.41 -0.86
C PRO A 402 11.33 15.52 -2.09
N GLU A 403 10.43 15.95 -2.97
CA GLU A 403 10.09 15.32 -4.23
C GLU A 403 9.79 16.40 -5.26
N VAL A 404 10.27 16.21 -6.48
CA VAL A 404 9.78 16.91 -7.67
C VAL A 404 9.61 15.91 -8.79
N GLY A 405 8.67 16.17 -9.69
CA GLY A 405 8.57 15.35 -10.88
C GLY A 405 7.64 15.93 -11.93
N ALA A 406 7.65 15.25 -13.07
CA ALA A 406 6.89 15.62 -14.25
C ALA A 406 6.33 14.37 -14.94
N SER A 407 5.15 14.50 -15.52
CA SER A 407 4.54 13.57 -16.47
C SER A 407 4.24 14.32 -17.76
N LEU A 408 4.57 13.74 -18.89
CA LEU A 408 4.16 14.18 -20.21
C LEU A 408 3.30 13.11 -20.84
N SER A 409 2.11 13.48 -21.27
CA SER A 409 1.13 12.57 -21.87
C SER A 409 0.83 13.00 -23.30
N ALA A 410 0.93 12.04 -24.23
CA ALA A 410 0.67 12.22 -25.65
C ALA A 410 -0.17 11.06 -26.16
N GLY A 411 -1.49 11.10 -25.94
CA GLY A 411 -2.51 10.19 -26.49
C GLY A 411 -2.26 8.68 -26.27
N PHE A 412 -1.32 8.13 -27.04
CA PHE A 412 -0.86 6.75 -26.96
C PHE A 412 0.33 6.54 -26.02
N ALA A 413 1.00 7.59 -25.53
CA ALA A 413 2.19 7.47 -24.69
C ALA A 413 2.15 8.38 -23.46
N GLU A 414 2.85 7.98 -22.41
CA GLU A 414 3.08 8.75 -21.21
C GLU A 414 4.53 8.54 -20.74
N VAL A 415 5.22 9.61 -20.34
CA VAL A 415 6.57 9.54 -19.76
C VAL A 415 6.57 10.30 -18.45
N LYS A 416 7.13 9.69 -17.40
CA LYS A 416 7.23 10.23 -16.05
C LYS A 416 8.67 10.21 -15.56
N ALA A 417 9.05 11.23 -14.80
CA ALA A 417 10.29 11.24 -14.06
C ALA A 417 10.10 11.94 -12.71
N SER A 418 10.78 11.45 -11.67
CA SER A 418 10.79 12.04 -10.34
C SER A 418 12.17 12.01 -9.71
N TRP A 419 12.43 13.04 -8.91
CA TRP A 419 13.62 13.21 -8.09
C TRP A 419 13.24 13.38 -6.62
N ASN A 420 13.65 12.42 -5.80
CA ASN A 420 13.20 12.24 -4.41
C ASN A 420 14.39 12.01 -3.47
N PRO A 421 15.23 13.03 -3.23
CA PRO A 421 16.46 12.87 -2.47
C PRO A 421 16.18 12.84 -0.96
N VAL A 422 15.70 11.72 -0.45
CA VAL A 422 15.41 11.57 0.99
C VAL A 422 16.70 11.57 1.81
N ARG A 423 16.76 12.38 2.87
CA ARG A 423 17.94 12.57 3.71
C ARG A 423 17.62 12.45 5.20
N TRP A 424 18.50 11.76 5.92
CA TRP A 424 18.57 11.71 7.39
C TRP A 424 19.92 12.32 7.83
N GLY A 425 19.89 13.44 8.55
CA GLY A 425 21.12 14.15 8.94
C GLY A 425 22.03 14.52 7.75
N GLY A 426 21.43 14.83 6.60
CA GLY A 426 22.15 15.10 5.33
C GLY A 426 22.62 13.84 4.57
N LYS A 427 22.49 12.64 5.14
CA LYS A 427 22.89 11.37 4.51
C LYS A 427 21.70 10.70 3.82
N ARG A 428 21.97 9.97 2.74
CA ARG A 428 20.97 9.12 2.06
C ARG A 428 20.48 8.00 2.98
N LEU A 429 19.17 7.79 3.02
CA LEU A 429 18.57 6.60 3.63
C LEU A 429 18.76 5.38 2.71
N ALA A 430 18.78 4.18 3.30
CA ALA A 430 18.95 2.92 2.56
C ALA A 430 17.74 2.59 1.69
N HIS A 431 17.97 1.86 0.60
CA HIS A 431 16.98 1.28 -0.32
C HIS A 431 16.09 2.29 -1.08
N LEU A 432 16.24 3.58 -0.80
CA LEU A 432 15.48 4.65 -1.46
C LEU A 432 16.31 5.21 -2.63
N PRO A 433 15.85 5.08 -3.88
CA PRO A 433 16.51 5.70 -5.01
C PRO A 433 16.20 7.21 -5.04
N ASP A 434 17.20 8.02 -5.36
CA ASP A 434 16.99 9.47 -5.57
C ASP A 434 16.21 9.75 -6.86
N TRP A 435 16.29 8.86 -7.87
CA TRP A 435 15.69 9.08 -9.20
C TRP A 435 14.83 7.89 -9.61
N ARG A 436 13.66 8.19 -10.18
CA ARG A 436 12.82 7.20 -10.87
C ARG A 436 12.32 7.78 -12.19
N ALA A 437 12.16 6.92 -13.18
CA ALA A 437 11.49 7.28 -14.41
C ALA A 437 10.67 6.10 -14.93
N SER A 438 9.56 6.39 -15.58
CA SER A 438 8.77 5.37 -16.27
C SER A 438 8.21 5.92 -17.57
N ALA A 439 7.98 5.04 -18.54
CA ALA A 439 7.29 5.39 -19.76
C ALA A 439 6.33 4.27 -20.12
N GLY A 440 5.10 4.62 -20.47
CA GLY A 440 4.08 3.70 -20.98
C GLY A 440 3.68 4.10 -22.38
N ALA A 441 3.50 3.13 -23.27
CA ALA A 441 2.91 3.36 -24.59
C ALA A 441 1.87 2.28 -24.89
N SER A 442 0.73 2.67 -25.46
CA SER A 442 -0.38 1.82 -25.85
C SER A 442 -0.78 2.11 -27.29
N LEU A 443 -0.50 1.18 -28.20
CA LEU A 443 -0.81 1.29 -29.62
C LEU A 443 -1.70 0.12 -30.05
N GLY A 444 -3.00 0.38 -30.18
CA GLY A 444 -3.99 -0.66 -30.46
C GLY A 444 -4.01 -1.71 -29.34
N TYR A 445 -3.66 -2.95 -29.68
CA TYR A 445 -3.60 -4.06 -28.73
C TYR A 445 -2.27 -4.16 -28.00
N PHE A 446 -1.24 -3.44 -28.45
CA PHE A 446 0.11 -3.53 -27.89
C PHE A 446 0.30 -2.52 -26.78
N ARG A 447 0.94 -2.96 -25.70
CA ARG A 447 1.32 -2.15 -24.56
C ARG A 447 2.82 -2.32 -24.31
N LEU A 448 3.54 -1.23 -24.08
CA LEU A 448 4.95 -1.22 -23.71
C LEU A 448 5.11 -0.39 -22.45
N TYR A 449 5.89 -0.89 -21.50
CA TYR A 449 6.20 -0.20 -20.27
C TYR A 449 7.68 -0.27 -19.95
N LEU A 450 8.28 0.88 -19.76
CA LEU A 450 9.68 1.07 -19.45
C LEU A 450 9.76 1.65 -18.04
N ASN A 451 10.69 1.14 -17.22
CA ASN A 451 10.86 1.58 -15.85
C ASN A 451 12.34 1.65 -15.50
N TYR A 452 12.77 2.78 -14.99
CA TYR A 452 14.11 3.01 -14.48
C TYR A 452 14.06 3.28 -12.99
N THR A 453 14.89 2.56 -12.24
CA THR A 453 15.14 2.81 -10.82
C THR A 453 16.59 3.21 -10.65
N GLY A 454 16.84 4.38 -10.07
CA GLY A 454 18.18 4.88 -9.82
C GLY A 454 18.98 4.05 -8.80
N PRO A 455 20.27 4.39 -8.63
CA PRO A 455 21.12 3.81 -7.60
C PRO A 455 20.55 4.00 -6.19
N ARG A 456 20.86 3.08 -5.28
CA ARG A 456 20.37 3.08 -3.88
C ARG A 456 21.42 2.54 -2.93
N LEU A 457 21.52 3.12 -1.73
CA LEU A 457 22.41 2.60 -0.70
C LEU A 457 21.88 1.29 -0.10
N THR A 458 22.78 0.38 0.27
CA THR A 458 22.40 -0.86 0.96
C THR A 458 22.16 -0.65 2.45
N THR A 459 22.80 0.36 3.03
CA THR A 459 22.69 0.73 4.45
C THR A 459 22.66 2.26 4.59
N PRO A 460 22.00 2.82 5.63
CA PRO A 460 21.90 4.27 5.77
C PRO A 460 23.28 4.92 5.89
N GLY A 461 23.59 5.89 5.03
CA GLY A 461 24.92 6.52 4.97
C GLY A 461 26.09 5.59 4.63
N GLY A 462 25.82 4.37 4.15
CA GLY A 462 26.83 3.37 3.81
C GLY A 462 27.60 3.69 2.52
N LEU A 463 28.75 3.02 2.34
CA LEU A 463 29.61 3.14 1.16
C LEU A 463 29.21 2.21 0.00
N ARG A 464 28.38 1.19 0.27
CA ARG A 464 27.93 0.21 -0.73
C ARG A 464 26.60 0.66 -1.34
N GLU A 465 26.58 0.72 -2.66
CA GLU A 465 25.44 1.15 -3.47
C GLU A 465 25.06 0.04 -4.45
N LEU A 466 23.76 -0.26 -4.56
CA LEU A 466 23.25 -1.09 -5.63
C LEU A 466 23.11 -0.23 -6.89
N PRO A 467 23.56 -0.74 -8.05
CA PRO A 467 23.44 0.00 -9.30
C PRO A 467 21.96 0.27 -9.62
N GLY A 468 21.73 1.37 -10.34
CA GLY A 468 20.44 1.60 -10.99
C GLY A 468 20.18 0.54 -12.05
N PHE A 469 18.92 0.28 -12.36
CA PHE A 469 18.52 -0.73 -13.34
C PHE A 469 17.32 -0.27 -14.16
N PHE A 470 17.12 -0.95 -15.29
CA PHE A 470 16.06 -0.66 -16.24
C PHE A 470 15.27 -1.93 -16.56
N LEU A 471 13.95 -1.85 -16.49
CA LEU A 471 13.08 -2.96 -16.84
C LEU A 471 12.10 -2.52 -17.92
N ALA A 472 12.01 -3.32 -18.97
CA ALA A 472 11.03 -3.16 -20.03
C ALA A 472 10.08 -4.35 -20.05
N ASP A 473 8.80 -4.07 -20.09
CA ASP A 473 7.71 -5.05 -20.15
C ASP A 473 6.87 -4.77 -21.40
N ALA A 474 6.40 -5.80 -22.09
CA ALA A 474 5.49 -5.66 -23.21
C ALA A 474 4.28 -6.57 -23.05
N GLY A 475 3.12 -6.10 -23.50
CA GLY A 475 1.86 -6.81 -23.44
C GLY A 475 1.08 -6.74 -24.74
N LEU A 476 0.27 -7.76 -24.97
CA LEU A 476 -0.75 -7.82 -26.00
C LEU A 476 -2.10 -8.06 -25.33
N SER A 477 -3.03 -7.15 -25.55
CA SER A 477 -4.35 -7.16 -24.91
C SER A 477 -5.45 -7.17 -25.95
N LEU A 478 -6.14 -8.30 -26.03
CA LEU A 478 -7.25 -8.50 -26.93
C LEU A 478 -8.52 -8.53 -26.09
N SER A 479 -9.53 -7.75 -26.49
CA SER A 479 -10.86 -7.87 -25.91
C SER A 479 -11.91 -7.85 -27.00
N LYS A 480 -12.84 -8.80 -26.92
CA LYS A 480 -14.01 -8.89 -27.79
C LYS A 480 -15.20 -9.31 -26.96
N GLU A 481 -16.18 -8.41 -26.89
CA GLU A 481 -17.41 -8.60 -26.10
C GLU A 481 -17.10 -8.99 -24.64
N ARG A 482 -17.36 -10.25 -24.28
CA ARG A 482 -17.17 -10.79 -22.93
C ARG A 482 -15.82 -11.43 -22.70
N PHE A 483 -15.05 -11.64 -23.77
CA PHE A 483 -13.76 -12.31 -23.72
C PHE A 483 -12.64 -11.28 -23.73
N GLY A 484 -11.70 -11.46 -22.80
CA GLY A 484 -10.42 -10.77 -22.75
C GLY A 484 -9.29 -11.81 -22.78
N ALA A 485 -8.20 -11.47 -23.44
CA ALA A 485 -6.95 -12.20 -23.38
C ALA A 485 -5.81 -11.20 -23.25
N ASP A 486 -5.00 -11.38 -22.21
CA ASP A 486 -3.87 -10.52 -21.86
C ASP A 486 -2.61 -11.37 -21.81
N PHE A 487 -1.74 -11.21 -22.80
CA PHE A 487 -0.42 -11.82 -22.83
C PHE A 487 0.65 -10.79 -22.47
N TRP A 488 1.59 -11.18 -21.62
CA TRP A 488 2.64 -10.31 -21.12
C TRP A 488 4.00 -10.98 -21.13
N VAL A 489 5.00 -10.21 -21.54
CA VAL A 489 6.42 -10.50 -21.36
C VAL A 489 6.97 -9.45 -20.41
N TYR A 490 7.28 -9.84 -19.19
CA TYR A 490 7.97 -8.96 -18.25
C TYR A 490 9.47 -9.13 -18.40
N ASN A 491 10.19 -8.02 -18.22
CA ASN A 491 11.63 -7.97 -18.24
C ASN A 491 12.20 -8.52 -19.56
N LEU A 492 11.89 -7.82 -20.66
CA LEU A 492 12.27 -8.17 -22.03
C LEU A 492 13.77 -8.44 -22.20
N PHE A 493 14.60 -7.74 -21.43
CA PHE A 493 16.06 -7.83 -21.47
C PHE A 493 16.66 -8.89 -20.53
N ASP A 494 15.82 -9.61 -19.78
CA ASP A 494 16.24 -10.74 -18.95
C ASP A 494 17.24 -10.37 -17.85
N GLU A 495 17.10 -9.17 -17.29
CA GLU A 495 17.97 -8.69 -16.21
C GLU A 495 17.60 -9.31 -14.85
N THR A 496 18.54 -9.50 -13.93
CA THR A 496 18.21 -9.93 -12.55
C THR A 496 18.67 -8.91 -11.51
N PRO A 497 18.13 -7.68 -11.56
CA PRO A 497 18.55 -6.64 -10.65
C PRO A 497 18.07 -6.93 -9.22
N GLN A 498 18.70 -6.30 -8.23
CA GLN A 498 18.31 -6.39 -6.83
C GLN A 498 17.61 -5.10 -6.41
N GLN A 499 16.34 -5.17 -5.99
CA GLN A 499 15.68 -4.02 -5.38
C GLN A 499 16.20 -3.75 -3.97
N ILE A 500 16.48 -4.83 -3.27
CA ILE A 500 16.99 -4.87 -1.90
C ILE A 500 18.19 -5.78 -1.93
N ALA A 501 19.25 -5.41 -1.22
CA ALA A 501 20.48 -6.18 -1.21
C ALA A 501 20.20 -7.61 -0.72
N GLY A 502 20.65 -8.60 -1.48
CA GLY A 502 20.42 -10.02 -1.22
C GLY A 502 19.13 -10.58 -1.81
N TYR A 503 18.29 -9.78 -2.46
CA TYR A 503 17.01 -10.21 -3.04
C TYR A 503 16.96 -9.88 -4.54
N PRO A 504 17.46 -10.79 -5.39
CA PRO A 504 17.42 -10.62 -6.84
C PRO A 504 15.99 -10.76 -7.35
N LEU A 505 15.60 -9.92 -8.30
CA LEU A 505 14.34 -10.07 -9.02
C LEU A 505 14.45 -11.20 -10.06
N PRO A 506 13.33 -11.84 -10.43
CA PRO A 506 13.31 -12.79 -11.52
C PRO A 506 13.70 -12.13 -12.86
N GLY A 507 14.35 -12.93 -13.70
CA GLY A 507 14.60 -12.60 -15.10
C GLY A 507 13.31 -12.49 -15.92
N ARG A 508 13.43 -12.67 -17.23
CA ARG A 508 12.31 -12.61 -18.16
C ARG A 508 11.25 -13.66 -17.81
N ARG A 509 10.00 -13.22 -17.80
CA ARG A 509 8.85 -14.09 -17.47
C ARG A 509 7.66 -13.78 -18.37
N PHE A 510 6.89 -14.82 -18.65
CA PHE A 510 5.70 -14.76 -19.49
C PHE A 510 4.44 -14.98 -18.63
N ASN A 511 3.36 -14.30 -18.95
CA ASN A 511 2.04 -14.52 -18.35
C ASN A 511 0.96 -14.42 -19.44
N LEU A 512 -0.01 -15.32 -19.40
CA LEU A 512 -1.22 -15.28 -20.20
C LEU A 512 -2.40 -15.35 -19.26
N GLU A 513 -3.28 -14.37 -19.34
CA GLU A 513 -4.56 -14.36 -18.64
C GLU A 513 -5.71 -14.34 -19.66
N ILE A 514 -6.71 -15.16 -19.42
CA ILE A 514 -7.96 -15.19 -20.20
C ILE A 514 -9.08 -14.82 -19.24
N THR A 515 -9.84 -13.78 -19.58
CA THR A 515 -10.98 -13.32 -18.77
C THR A 515 -12.28 -13.51 -19.54
N TRP A 516 -13.29 -14.05 -18.87
CA TRP A 516 -14.67 -14.13 -19.31
C TRP A 516 -15.54 -13.28 -18.37
N ARG A 517 -16.16 -12.22 -18.87
CA ARG A 517 -17.16 -11.43 -18.13
C ARG A 517 -18.51 -12.14 -18.18
N LEU A 518 -18.99 -12.57 -17.03
CA LEU A 518 -20.26 -13.30 -16.90
C LEU A 518 -21.42 -12.30 -16.77
N ARG A 519 -22.64 -12.75 -17.07
CA ARG A 519 -23.85 -11.92 -16.97
C ARG A 519 -24.41 -11.92 -15.56
#